data_AF-A0A416VX43-F1
#
_entry.id   AF-A0A416VX43-F1
#
_cell.length_a   1.000
_cell.length_b   1.000
_cell.length_c   1.000
_cell.angle_alpha   90.00
_cell.angle_beta   90.00
_cell.angle_gamma   90.00
#
_symmetry.space_group_name_H-M   'P 1'
#
loop_
_entity.id
_entity.type
_entity.pdbx_description
1 polymer ?
#
loop_
_entity_poly.entity_id
_entity_poly.type
_entity_poly.pdbx_seq_one_letter_code
_entity_poly.pdbx_strand_id
1 'polypeptide(L)'
;MKLSVVIVNYNVKYFLEQCLVSVLKATEDITSEIFVVDNASSDDSLEYLIPRFPKVRFIENKENVGFSRANNMAIKQSTGEYVLLLNPDTLVGENVLKDCITWMDSCAKAGGLGVKMLGADGAFAFESRRGFPSPMTSFYKITGLCNLFPYSRRFGKYYLRYLDKNQINRIDIISGAYMFLRREALNKSGLLDESFFMYGEDIDLSYRITLTGYENYYVPSSIIHYKGESTKKESFKYVYTFYDAMVIFFKKHFPHYSLVFSLSVKVVIYLRALVAVLRRMMSRFMKKKPFEYRFLVLGGEKTLRDVRSICERNNLQGRHHYVLAGELSTPEGHLNLGLPLEEYTHVVYDTDSFSNSKILTLLERSAEHYKLGLGTYSSQSKVLITSQQLFQ
;
A
#
# COMPACT_ATOMS: atom_id res chain seq x y z
N MET A 1 18.83 18.25 1.14
CA MET A 1 17.57 17.51 1.34
C MET A 1 17.91 16.05 1.59
N LYS A 2 17.41 15.42 2.67
CA LYS A 2 17.70 14.00 2.97
C LYS A 2 16.72 13.07 2.26
N LEU A 3 15.43 13.42 2.23
CA LEU A 3 14.38 12.59 1.66
C LEU A 3 13.46 13.40 0.73
N SER A 4 13.13 12.85 -0.44
CA SER A 4 12.01 13.32 -1.26
C SER A 4 10.92 12.26 -1.27
N VAL A 5 9.72 12.61 -0.83
CA VAL A 5 8.54 11.73 -0.89
C VAL A 5 7.72 12.11 -2.11
N VAL A 6 7.37 11.13 -2.94
CA VAL A 6 6.58 11.29 -4.16
C VAL A 6 5.34 10.43 -4.05
N ILE A 7 4.17 11.06 -4.13
CA ILE A 7 2.87 10.42 -4.04
C ILE A 7 2.08 10.72 -5.32
N VAL A 8 1.58 9.69 -5.99
CA VAL A 8 0.68 9.85 -7.15
C VAL A 8 -0.76 9.66 -6.68
N ASN A 9 -1.59 10.68 -6.88
CA ASN A 9 -2.99 10.68 -6.49
C ASN A 9 -3.92 10.41 -7.67
N TYR A 10 -4.97 9.62 -7.43
CA TYR A 10 -6.09 9.45 -8.37
C TYR A 10 -7.36 9.04 -7.62
N ASN A 11 -8.28 9.99 -7.42
CA ASN A 11 -9.61 9.78 -6.83
C ASN A 11 -9.62 9.14 -5.43
N VAL A 12 -8.70 9.55 -4.55
CA VAL A 12 -8.60 9.02 -3.17
C VAL A 12 -8.36 10.12 -2.12
N LYS A 13 -9.05 11.26 -2.26
CA LYS A 13 -8.94 12.47 -1.41
C LYS A 13 -8.64 12.21 0.08
N TYR A 14 -9.46 11.43 0.78
CA TYR A 14 -9.32 11.22 2.24
C TYR A 14 -8.22 10.23 2.63
N PHE A 15 -7.92 9.25 1.77
CA PHE A 15 -6.74 8.39 1.98
C PHE A 15 -5.46 9.20 1.78
N LEU A 16 -5.42 10.06 0.76
CA LEU A 16 -4.28 10.96 0.55
C LEU A 16 -4.09 11.93 1.72
N GLU A 17 -5.16 12.51 2.26
CA GLU A 17 -5.07 13.33 3.48
C GLU A 17 -4.41 12.56 4.63
N GLN A 18 -4.91 11.36 4.93
CA GLN A 18 -4.34 10.50 5.98
C GLN A 18 -2.88 10.16 5.71
N CYS A 19 -2.53 9.82 4.47
CA CYS A 19 -1.17 9.53 4.04
C CYS A 19 -0.27 10.74 4.29
N LEU A 20 -0.68 11.95 3.85
CA LEU A 20 0.09 13.19 4.06
C LEU A 20 0.28 13.52 5.54
N VAL A 21 -0.76 13.38 6.37
CA VAL A 21 -0.62 13.55 7.83
C VAL A 21 0.39 12.57 8.40
N SER A 22 0.32 11.29 8.00
CA SER A 22 1.23 10.26 8.48
C SER A 22 2.68 10.49 8.05
N VAL A 23 2.89 10.92 6.80
CA VAL A 23 4.21 11.26 6.26
C VAL A 23 4.78 12.47 6.99
N LEU A 24 3.99 13.54 7.19
CA LEU A 24 4.45 14.73 7.89
C LEU A 24 4.94 14.41 9.31
N LYS A 25 4.18 13.59 10.06
CA LYS A 25 4.62 13.07 11.38
C LYS A 25 5.92 12.26 11.27
N ALA A 26 6.01 11.35 10.29
CA ALA A 26 7.19 10.52 10.08
C ALA A 26 8.42 11.29 9.56
N THR A 27 8.24 12.52 9.09
CA THR A 27 9.32 13.41 8.60
C THR A 27 9.66 14.56 9.53
N GLU A 28 9.08 14.63 10.74
CA GLU A 28 9.26 15.79 11.64
C GLU A 28 10.74 16.12 11.90
N ASP A 29 11.58 15.09 12.09
CA ASP A 29 13.03 15.22 12.32
C ASP A 29 13.88 14.99 11.06
N ILE A 30 13.29 14.97 9.87
CA ILE A 30 13.97 14.69 8.60
C ILE A 30 13.87 15.91 7.70
N THR A 31 15.00 16.39 7.18
CA THR A 31 14.97 17.39 6.11
C THR A 31 14.37 16.76 4.85
N SER A 32 13.07 16.98 4.64
CA SER A 32 12.30 16.36 3.56
C SER A 32 11.54 17.34 2.69
N GLU A 33 11.25 16.93 1.46
CA GLU A 33 10.28 17.56 0.57
C GLU A 33 9.24 16.52 0.13
N ILE A 34 7.99 16.94 -0.02
CA ILE A 34 6.87 16.07 -0.36
C ILE A 34 6.22 16.60 -1.63
N PHE A 35 6.07 15.72 -2.61
CA PHE A 35 5.39 15.99 -3.87
C PHE A 35 4.13 15.14 -3.98
N VAL A 36 3.03 15.76 -4.41
CA VAL A 36 1.81 15.08 -4.80
C VAL A 36 1.57 15.36 -6.27
N VAL A 37 1.51 14.32 -7.10
CA VAL A 37 1.14 14.41 -8.50
C VAL A 37 -0.30 13.93 -8.66
N ASP A 38 -1.22 14.84 -8.91
CA ASP A 38 -2.61 14.51 -9.16
C ASP A 38 -2.81 14.12 -10.62
N ASN A 39 -3.26 12.88 -10.85
CA ASN A 39 -3.44 12.30 -12.18
C ASN A 39 -4.85 12.54 -12.74
N ALA A 40 -5.29 13.80 -12.73
CA ALA A 40 -6.63 14.24 -13.14
C ALA A 40 -7.76 13.60 -12.32
N SER A 41 -7.70 13.79 -11.00
CA SER A 41 -8.77 13.37 -10.09
C SER A 41 -10.04 14.21 -10.29
N SER A 42 -11.20 13.61 -10.01
CA SER A 42 -12.52 14.23 -10.13
C SER A 42 -13.28 14.26 -8.80
N ASP A 43 -12.57 14.19 -7.67
CA ASP A 43 -13.10 14.10 -6.31
C ASP A 43 -12.76 15.34 -5.45
N ASP A 44 -12.42 16.45 -6.09
CA ASP A 44 -12.01 17.72 -5.48
C ASP A 44 -10.77 17.59 -4.57
N SER A 45 -9.91 16.59 -4.82
CA SER A 45 -8.69 16.33 -4.06
C SER A 45 -7.83 17.59 -3.90
N LEU A 46 -7.51 18.29 -5.00
CA LEU A 46 -6.60 19.43 -4.97
C LEU A 46 -7.19 20.63 -4.22
N GLU A 47 -8.44 20.98 -4.50
CA GLU A 47 -9.15 22.07 -3.81
C GLU A 47 -9.20 21.84 -2.30
N TYR A 48 -9.39 20.60 -1.88
CA TYR A 48 -9.44 20.22 -0.47
C TYR A 48 -8.07 20.24 0.20
N LEU A 49 -7.02 19.74 -0.46
CA LEU A 49 -5.72 19.44 0.13
C LEU A 49 -4.72 20.60 0.06
N ILE A 50 -4.69 21.39 -1.02
CA ILE A 50 -3.72 22.48 -1.18
C ILE A 50 -3.76 23.46 0.01
N PRO A 51 -4.93 23.94 0.48
CA PRO A 51 -4.99 24.85 1.62
C PRO A 51 -4.55 24.22 2.95
N ARG A 52 -4.69 22.90 3.09
CA ARG A 52 -4.36 22.14 4.32
C ARG A 52 -2.89 21.77 4.42
N PHE A 53 -2.22 21.63 3.28
CA PHE A 53 -0.84 21.15 3.20
C PHE A 53 0.07 22.14 2.45
N PRO A 54 0.26 23.38 2.94
CA PRO A 54 1.01 24.42 2.22
C PRO A 54 2.51 24.09 2.04
N LYS A 55 3.04 23.12 2.79
CA LYS A 55 4.43 22.63 2.66
C LYS A 55 4.59 21.55 1.58
N VAL A 56 3.49 21.02 1.05
CA VAL A 56 3.49 19.98 0.01
C VAL A 56 3.47 20.62 -1.36
N ARG A 57 4.26 20.09 -2.29
CA ARG A 57 4.32 20.54 -3.68
C ARG A 57 3.34 19.74 -4.52
N PHE A 58 2.28 20.39 -4.99
CA PHE A 58 1.28 19.76 -5.85
C PHE A 58 1.60 19.99 -7.33
N ILE A 59 1.48 18.92 -8.12
CA ILE A 59 1.61 18.92 -9.58
C ILE A 59 0.31 18.37 -10.14
N GLU A 60 -0.43 19.18 -10.88
CA GLU A 60 -1.72 18.79 -11.47
C GLU A 60 -1.53 18.35 -12.93
N ASN A 61 -1.97 17.14 -13.26
CA ASN A 61 -2.06 16.67 -14.63
C ASN A 61 -3.48 16.88 -15.18
N LYS A 62 -3.56 17.24 -16.47
CA LYS A 62 -4.83 17.37 -17.20
C LYS A 62 -5.44 16.02 -17.60
N GLU A 63 -4.65 14.95 -17.58
CA GLU A 63 -5.05 13.60 -17.92
C GLU A 63 -4.38 12.60 -16.98
N ASN A 64 -4.93 11.38 -16.87
CA ASN A 64 -4.27 10.31 -16.13
C ASN A 64 -3.14 9.70 -16.96
N VAL A 65 -1.90 10.12 -16.66
CA VAL A 65 -0.68 9.72 -17.39
C VAL A 65 -0.08 8.38 -16.93
N GLY A 66 -0.72 7.70 -15.97
CA GLY A 66 -0.19 6.48 -15.36
C GLY A 66 0.80 6.73 -14.23
N PHE A 67 1.21 5.65 -13.55
CA PHE A 67 2.05 5.70 -12.36
C PHE A 67 3.49 6.12 -12.69
N SER A 68 4.11 5.53 -13.72
CA SER A 68 5.51 5.79 -14.08
C SER A 68 5.77 7.24 -14.48
N ARG A 69 4.98 7.76 -15.44
CA ARG A 69 5.13 9.13 -15.95
C ARG A 69 4.85 10.16 -14.85
N ALA A 70 3.83 9.93 -14.02
CA ALA A 70 3.51 10.82 -12.90
C ALA A 70 4.63 10.87 -11.85
N ASN A 71 5.12 9.71 -11.40
CA ASN A 71 6.27 9.67 -10.48
C ASN A 71 7.49 10.37 -11.07
N ASN A 72 7.82 10.10 -12.34
CA ASN A 72 8.96 10.71 -13.02
C ASN A 72 8.89 12.25 -13.06
N MET A 73 7.69 12.85 -13.18
CA MET A 73 7.52 14.31 -13.16
C MET A 73 7.99 14.93 -11.83
N ALA A 74 7.65 14.31 -10.70
CA ALA A 74 8.08 14.75 -9.38
C ALA A 74 9.54 14.38 -9.09
N ILE A 75 9.99 13.18 -9.46
CA ILE A 75 11.39 12.75 -9.26
C ILE A 75 12.35 13.73 -9.92
N LYS A 76 12.07 14.16 -11.15
CA LYS A 76 12.89 15.14 -11.91
C LYS A 76 13.01 16.50 -11.21
N GLN A 77 12.05 16.87 -10.37
CA GLN A 77 12.05 18.13 -9.59
C GLN A 77 12.61 17.95 -8.17
N SER A 78 12.79 16.71 -7.74
CA SER A 78 13.20 16.36 -6.38
C SER A 78 14.73 16.40 -6.20
N THR A 79 15.20 16.62 -4.97
CA THR A 79 16.60 16.84 -4.62
C THR A 79 17.11 15.97 -3.46
N GLY A 80 16.24 15.21 -2.80
CA GLY A 80 16.56 14.38 -1.63
C GLY A 80 17.54 13.25 -1.93
N GLU A 81 18.54 13.04 -1.08
CA GLU A 81 19.49 11.92 -1.18
C GLU A 81 18.79 10.56 -1.40
N TYR A 82 17.65 10.37 -0.73
CA TYR A 82 16.72 9.28 -0.95
C TYR A 82 15.42 9.77 -1.60
N VAL A 83 14.81 8.89 -2.41
CA VAL A 83 13.50 9.09 -3.04
C VAL A 83 12.57 7.99 -2.58
N LEU A 84 11.45 8.35 -1.95
CA LEU A 84 10.39 7.42 -1.61
C LEU A 84 9.23 7.59 -2.60
N LEU A 85 8.90 6.55 -3.35
CA LEU A 85 7.62 6.45 -4.05
C LEU A 85 6.62 5.80 -3.09
N LEU A 86 5.54 6.51 -2.81
CA LEU A 86 4.56 6.10 -1.81
C LEU A 86 3.15 6.17 -2.40
N ASN A 87 2.38 5.11 -2.21
CA ASN A 87 0.97 5.13 -2.57
C ASN A 87 0.15 6.03 -1.63
N PRO A 88 -0.90 6.68 -2.16
CA PRO A 88 -1.77 7.57 -1.37
C PRO A 88 -2.64 6.82 -0.37
N ASP A 89 -2.84 5.50 -0.53
CA ASP A 89 -3.63 4.64 0.35
C ASP A 89 -2.74 3.91 1.37
N THR A 90 -1.83 4.65 2.01
CA THR A 90 -0.90 4.14 3.03
C THR A 90 -0.99 4.91 4.36
N LEU A 91 -0.68 4.21 5.45
CA LEU A 91 -0.48 4.82 6.78
C LEU A 91 0.95 4.53 7.26
N VAL A 92 1.76 5.58 7.38
CA VAL A 92 3.17 5.47 7.75
C VAL A 92 3.35 5.72 9.25
N GLY A 93 4.05 4.81 9.94
CA GLY A 93 4.45 4.99 11.32
C GLY A 93 5.56 6.04 11.45
N GLU A 94 5.56 6.79 12.56
CA GLU A 94 6.48 7.89 12.83
C GLU A 94 7.96 7.49 12.69
N ASN A 95 8.33 6.28 13.11
CA ASN A 95 9.73 5.81 13.06
C ASN A 95 10.16 5.24 11.70
N VAL A 96 9.21 4.92 10.80
CA VAL A 96 9.47 4.10 9.61
C VAL A 96 10.51 4.74 8.68
N LEU A 97 10.36 6.03 8.40
CA LEU A 97 11.26 6.74 7.48
C LEU A 97 12.67 6.89 8.08
N LYS A 98 12.75 7.12 9.38
CA LYS A 98 14.02 7.20 10.11
C LYS A 98 14.75 5.85 10.10
N ASP A 99 14.05 4.76 10.39
CA ASP A 99 14.60 3.40 10.34
C ASP A 99 15.15 3.07 8.93
N CYS A 100 14.39 3.43 7.88
CA CYS A 100 14.80 3.23 6.50
C CYS A 100 16.06 4.02 6.15
N ILE A 101 16.11 5.31 6.54
CA ILE A 101 17.29 6.17 6.30
C ILE A 101 18.51 5.63 7.04
N THR A 102 18.39 5.35 8.35
CA THR A 102 19.49 4.84 9.16
C THR A 102 20.04 3.53 8.58
N TRP A 103 19.15 2.64 8.16
CA TRP A 103 19.59 1.38 7.57
C TRP A 103 20.24 1.57 6.20
N MET A 104 19.68 2.43 5.32
CA MET A 104 20.29 2.76 4.03
C MET A 104 21.66 3.42 4.18
N ASP A 105 21.83 4.32 5.15
CA ASP A 105 23.12 4.95 5.43
C ASP A 105 24.17 3.93 5.89
N SER A 106 23.76 2.88 6.62
CA SER A 106 24.63 1.78 7.05
C SER A 106 24.98 0.78 5.94
N CYS A 107 24.22 0.75 4.83
CA CYS A 107 24.36 -0.23 3.76
C CYS A 107 24.58 0.44 2.40
N ALA A 108 25.84 0.72 2.05
CA ALA A 108 26.20 1.35 0.78
C ALA A 108 25.77 0.54 -0.46
N LYS A 109 25.66 -0.79 -0.35
CA LYS A 109 25.18 -1.67 -1.44
C LYS A 109 23.67 -1.62 -1.66
N ALA A 110 22.89 -1.08 -0.74
CA ALA A 110 21.44 -0.95 -0.90
C ALA A 110 21.12 0.14 -1.92
N GLY A 111 20.56 -0.26 -3.06
CA GLY A 111 20.05 0.65 -4.09
C GLY A 111 18.60 1.04 -3.83
N GLY A 112 17.84 0.14 -3.21
CA GLY A 112 16.51 0.43 -2.71
C GLY A 112 16.05 -0.56 -1.65
N LEU A 113 14.98 -0.19 -0.96
CA LEU A 113 14.28 -1.06 -0.02
C LEU A 113 12.76 -0.92 -0.14
N GLY A 114 12.08 -2.01 0.22
CA GLY A 114 10.68 -2.03 0.64
C GLY A 114 10.56 -2.30 2.14
N VAL A 115 9.34 -2.19 2.66
CA VAL A 115 9.06 -2.34 4.10
C VAL A 115 8.01 -3.42 4.36
N LYS A 116 7.75 -3.73 5.64
CA LYS A 116 6.65 -4.60 6.05
C LYS A 116 5.32 -3.88 5.82
N MET A 117 4.62 -4.25 4.76
CA MET A 117 3.25 -3.81 4.55
C MET A 117 2.30 -4.75 5.28
N LEU A 118 1.37 -4.16 6.00
CA LEU A 118 0.23 -4.83 6.62
C LEU A 118 -1.03 -4.46 5.83
N GLY A 119 -1.96 -5.40 5.73
CA GLY A 119 -3.32 -5.09 5.33
C GLY A 119 -4.03 -4.25 6.39
N ALA A 120 -5.20 -3.71 6.05
CA ALA A 120 -6.03 -3.04 7.04
C ALA A 120 -6.52 -3.97 8.16
N ASP A 121 -6.40 -5.29 7.99
CA ASP A 121 -6.66 -6.29 9.03
C ASP A 121 -5.42 -6.61 9.90
N GLY A 122 -4.31 -5.88 9.68
CA GLY A 122 -3.04 -6.11 10.38
C GLY A 122 -2.26 -7.31 9.86
N ALA A 123 -2.81 -8.09 8.92
CA ALA A 123 -2.15 -9.26 8.39
C ALA A 123 -0.99 -8.87 7.45
N PHE A 124 0.08 -9.66 7.49
CA PHE A 124 1.24 -9.44 6.62
C PHE A 124 0.86 -9.51 5.13
N ALA A 125 1.12 -8.43 4.39
CA ALA A 125 0.86 -8.37 2.97
C ALA A 125 2.03 -9.00 2.20
N PHE A 126 1.79 -10.11 1.49
CA PHE A 126 2.85 -10.83 0.78
C PHE A 126 3.52 -10.00 -0.32
N GLU A 127 2.89 -8.95 -0.84
CA GLU A 127 3.52 -8.00 -1.75
C GLU A 127 4.66 -7.18 -1.14
N SER A 128 4.83 -7.18 0.19
CA SER A 128 5.97 -6.54 0.89
C SER A 128 7.32 -6.97 0.34
N ARG A 129 7.39 -8.17 -0.25
CA ARG A 129 8.59 -8.73 -0.87
C ARG A 129 8.22 -9.64 -2.02
N ARG A 130 8.93 -9.50 -3.14
CA ARG A 130 8.73 -10.37 -4.30
C ARG A 130 10.06 -10.87 -4.84
N GLY A 131 10.03 -12.10 -5.33
CA GLY A 131 11.11 -12.65 -6.15
C GLY A 131 10.96 -12.22 -7.61
N PHE A 132 12.04 -12.36 -8.37
CA PHE A 132 12.09 -12.00 -9.78
C PHE A 132 11.12 -12.88 -10.58
N PRO A 133 10.19 -12.29 -11.35
CA PRO A 133 9.15 -13.02 -12.07
C PRO A 133 9.67 -13.63 -13.38
N SER A 134 10.75 -14.43 -13.30
CA SER A 134 11.26 -15.21 -14.43
C SER A 134 10.16 -16.10 -15.04
N PRO A 135 10.32 -16.62 -16.27
CA PRO A 135 9.34 -17.52 -16.87
C PRO A 135 8.91 -18.67 -15.94
N MET A 136 9.87 -19.29 -15.24
CA MET A 136 9.58 -20.37 -14.29
C MET A 136 8.89 -19.89 -13.01
N THR A 137 9.30 -18.76 -12.42
CA THR A 137 8.62 -18.19 -11.26
C THR A 137 7.16 -17.83 -11.59
N SER A 138 6.95 -17.22 -12.77
CA SER A 138 5.63 -16.87 -13.30
C SER A 138 4.78 -18.11 -13.57
N PHE A 139 5.38 -19.18 -14.11
CA PHE A 139 4.70 -20.48 -14.27
C PHE A 139 4.24 -21.07 -12.94
N TYR A 140 5.09 -21.10 -11.91
CA TYR A 140 4.71 -21.60 -10.58
C TYR A 140 3.59 -20.76 -9.95
N LYS A 141 3.57 -19.46 -10.22
CA LYS A 141 2.54 -18.54 -9.74
C LYS A 141 1.19 -18.80 -10.42
N ILE A 142 1.19 -18.95 -11.74
CA ILE A 142 -0.03 -19.16 -12.55
C ILE A 142 -0.65 -20.54 -12.26
N THR A 143 0.18 -21.58 -12.11
CA THR A 143 -0.28 -22.96 -11.83
C THR A 143 -0.70 -23.18 -10.37
N GLY A 144 -0.43 -22.24 -9.47
CA GLY A 144 -0.74 -22.37 -8.05
C GLY A 144 0.29 -23.17 -7.24
N LEU A 145 1.37 -23.66 -7.85
CA LEU A 145 2.47 -24.34 -7.16
C LEU A 145 3.11 -23.45 -6.07
N CYS A 146 3.15 -22.14 -6.27
CA CYS A 146 3.59 -21.19 -5.22
C CYS A 146 2.74 -21.28 -3.95
N ASN A 147 1.44 -21.56 -4.07
CA ASN A 147 0.52 -21.65 -2.93
C ASN A 147 0.56 -23.04 -2.28
N LEU A 148 0.78 -24.09 -3.07
CA LEU A 148 0.93 -25.46 -2.59
C LEU A 148 2.25 -25.68 -1.83
N PHE A 149 3.34 -25.05 -2.30
CA PHE A 149 4.68 -25.19 -1.71
C PHE A 149 5.28 -23.82 -1.33
N PRO A 150 4.64 -23.06 -0.42
CA PRO A 150 4.99 -21.67 -0.17
C PRO A 150 6.38 -21.48 0.46
N TYR A 151 6.83 -22.42 1.28
CA TYR A 151 8.14 -22.37 1.95
C TYR A 151 9.27 -23.01 1.13
N SER A 152 8.99 -23.47 -0.09
CA SER A 152 10.02 -23.97 -0.99
C SER A 152 10.83 -22.82 -1.58
N ARG A 153 12.17 -22.89 -1.50
CA ARG A 153 13.05 -21.94 -2.21
C ARG A 153 12.89 -21.97 -3.73
N ARG A 154 12.39 -23.08 -4.28
CA ARG A 154 12.10 -23.24 -5.71
C ARG A 154 10.71 -22.73 -6.07
N PHE A 155 9.67 -23.29 -5.45
CA PHE A 155 8.28 -23.02 -5.83
C PHE A 155 7.71 -21.75 -5.19
N GLY A 156 8.14 -21.42 -3.97
CA GLY A 156 7.70 -20.24 -3.22
C GLY A 156 8.40 -18.93 -3.61
N LYS A 157 9.21 -18.92 -4.69
CA LYS A 157 10.07 -17.79 -5.05
C LYS A 157 9.30 -16.49 -5.31
N TYR A 158 8.05 -16.55 -5.79
CA TYR A 158 7.29 -15.33 -6.11
C TYR A 158 7.05 -14.42 -4.89
N TYR A 159 6.64 -14.98 -3.74
CA TYR A 159 6.36 -14.24 -2.51
C TYR A 159 7.44 -14.39 -1.43
N LEU A 160 8.47 -15.21 -1.70
CA LEU A 160 9.59 -15.44 -0.79
C LEU A 160 9.12 -15.84 0.63
N ARG A 161 8.06 -16.66 0.75
CA ARG A 161 7.46 -17.02 2.05
C ARG A 161 8.39 -17.84 2.95
N TYR A 162 9.50 -18.35 2.41
CA TYR A 162 10.57 -19.01 3.15
C TYR A 162 11.52 -18.06 3.88
N LEU A 163 11.40 -16.75 3.67
CA LEU A 163 12.15 -15.74 4.41
C LEU A 163 11.39 -15.35 5.68
N ASP A 164 12.09 -14.96 6.74
CA ASP A 164 11.45 -14.44 7.96
C ASP A 164 10.89 -13.04 7.69
N LYS A 165 9.63 -12.77 8.04
CA LYS A 165 8.99 -11.44 7.89
C LYS A 165 9.51 -10.41 8.89
N ASN A 166 10.20 -10.84 9.96
CA ASN A 166 10.70 -9.96 11.01
C ASN A 166 12.20 -9.67 10.89
N GLN A 167 12.83 -10.12 9.81
CA GLN A 167 14.25 -9.92 9.55
C GLN A 167 14.45 -9.07 8.30
N ILE A 168 15.59 -8.39 8.25
CA ILE A 168 16.04 -7.73 7.02
C ILE A 168 16.41 -8.81 6.01
N ASN A 169 15.89 -8.70 4.80
CA ASN A 169 16.12 -9.69 3.75
C ASN A 169 16.55 -9.02 2.47
N ARG A 170 17.50 -9.62 1.74
CA ARG A 170 17.70 -9.29 0.33
C ARG A 170 16.52 -9.84 -0.48
N ILE A 171 15.97 -9.02 -1.36
CA ILE A 171 14.85 -9.37 -2.24
C ILE A 171 15.19 -9.02 -3.69
N ASP A 172 14.42 -9.53 -4.64
CA ASP A 172 14.63 -9.19 -6.05
C ASP A 172 13.86 -7.91 -6.39
N ILE A 173 12.59 -7.84 -5.96
CA ILE A 173 11.64 -6.81 -6.38
C ILE A 173 11.04 -6.08 -5.17
N ILE A 174 11.11 -4.75 -5.19
CA ILE A 174 10.46 -3.85 -4.26
C ILE A 174 9.06 -3.50 -4.81
N SER A 175 8.06 -3.39 -3.93
CA SER A 175 6.71 -3.03 -4.36
C SER A 175 6.60 -1.53 -4.62
N GLY A 176 5.92 -1.15 -5.72
CA GLY A 176 5.63 0.25 -6.00
C GLY A 176 4.77 0.99 -4.96
N ALA A 177 4.10 0.27 -4.04
CA ALA A 177 3.31 0.87 -2.97
C ALA A 177 4.17 1.59 -1.91
N TYR A 178 5.39 1.11 -1.70
CA TYR A 178 6.43 1.74 -0.90
C TYR A 178 7.79 1.34 -1.47
N MET A 179 8.39 2.25 -2.23
CA MET A 179 9.66 2.03 -2.91
C MET A 179 10.65 3.13 -2.50
N PHE A 180 11.53 2.81 -1.55
CA PHE A 180 12.51 3.74 -1.00
C PHE A 180 13.86 3.54 -1.70
N LEU A 181 14.35 4.56 -2.40
CA LEU A 181 15.41 4.45 -3.39
C LEU A 181 16.58 5.37 -3.07
N ARG A 182 17.80 4.85 -3.19
CA ARG A 182 19.01 5.69 -3.21
C ARG A 182 19.06 6.45 -4.52
N ARG A 183 19.23 7.78 -4.48
CA ARG A 183 19.31 8.59 -5.69
C ARG A 183 20.45 8.17 -6.62
N GLU A 184 21.60 7.81 -6.07
CA GLU A 184 22.72 7.32 -6.88
C GLU A 184 22.36 6.05 -7.66
N ALA A 185 21.65 5.10 -7.03
CA ALA A 185 21.18 3.90 -7.70
C ALA A 185 20.16 4.23 -8.79
N LEU A 186 19.22 5.14 -8.50
CA LEU A 186 18.22 5.62 -9.45
C LEU A 186 18.86 6.32 -10.67
N ASN A 187 19.90 7.12 -10.44
CA ASN A 187 20.65 7.80 -11.50
C ASN A 187 21.38 6.80 -12.42
N LYS A 188 21.95 5.72 -11.86
CA LYS A 188 22.61 4.67 -12.64
C LYS A 188 21.62 3.77 -13.37
N SER A 189 20.49 3.43 -12.74
CA SER A 189 19.49 2.53 -13.34
C SER A 189 18.61 3.23 -14.37
N GLY A 190 18.47 4.56 -14.28
CA GLY A 190 17.41 5.33 -14.92
C GLY A 190 16.11 5.31 -14.10
N LEU A 191 15.18 6.20 -14.45
CA LEU A 191 13.89 6.38 -13.76
C LEU A 191 12.90 5.22 -14.02
N LEU A 192 11.62 5.38 -13.65
CA LEU A 192 10.60 4.41 -14.05
C LEU A 192 10.43 4.43 -15.57
N ASP A 193 10.26 3.24 -16.16
CA ASP A 193 10.06 3.12 -17.61
C ASP A 193 8.63 3.54 -17.95
N GLU A 194 8.49 4.65 -18.68
CA GLU A 194 7.20 5.27 -19.01
C GLU A 194 6.38 4.45 -20.02
N SER A 195 6.93 3.37 -20.58
CA SER A 195 6.12 2.39 -21.34
C SER A 195 5.13 1.63 -20.46
N PHE A 196 5.42 1.50 -19.16
CA PHE A 196 4.49 0.93 -18.19
C PHE A 196 3.54 2.00 -17.68
N PHE A 197 2.25 1.84 -17.97
CA PHE A 197 1.22 2.65 -17.34
C PHE A 197 1.10 2.35 -15.82
N MET A 198 1.13 1.06 -15.43
CA MET A 198 1.06 0.56 -14.05
C MET A 198 1.39 -0.94 -13.97
N TYR A 199 1.80 -1.44 -12.79
CA TYR A 199 2.02 -2.87 -12.43
C TYR A 199 3.27 -3.59 -12.96
N GLY A 200 4.14 -2.92 -13.70
CA GLY A 200 5.38 -3.52 -14.22
C GLY A 200 6.62 -2.67 -14.01
N GLU A 201 6.41 -1.38 -13.75
CA GLU A 201 7.44 -0.38 -13.53
C GLU A 201 8.27 -0.63 -12.27
N ASP A 202 7.65 -1.12 -11.20
CA ASP A 202 8.33 -1.47 -9.94
C ASP A 202 9.24 -2.70 -10.13
N ILE A 203 8.76 -3.70 -10.88
CA ILE A 203 9.53 -4.89 -11.27
C ILE A 203 10.71 -4.49 -12.16
N ASP A 204 10.47 -3.71 -13.21
CA ASP A 204 11.49 -3.27 -14.17
C ASP A 204 12.57 -2.42 -13.50
N LEU A 205 12.19 -1.43 -12.69
CA LEU A 205 13.14 -0.59 -11.97
C LEU A 205 13.94 -1.39 -10.93
N SER A 206 13.27 -2.22 -10.13
CA SER A 206 13.96 -3.09 -9.16
C SER A 206 15.01 -3.96 -9.84
N TYR A 207 14.68 -4.56 -10.99
CA TYR A 207 15.63 -5.36 -11.75
C TYR A 207 16.79 -4.52 -12.30
N ARG A 208 16.50 -3.37 -12.91
CA ARG A 208 17.55 -2.47 -13.43
C ARG A 208 18.50 -1.97 -12.34
N ILE A 209 18.01 -1.72 -11.13
CA ILE A 209 18.87 -1.38 -9.98
C ILE A 209 19.90 -2.48 -9.74
N THR A 210 19.49 -3.75 -9.76
CA THR A 210 20.43 -4.88 -9.55
C THR A 210 21.50 -5.01 -10.64
N LEU A 211 21.19 -4.58 -11.87
CA LEU A 211 22.14 -4.59 -12.98
C LEU A 211 23.23 -3.52 -12.85
N THR A 212 23.07 -2.54 -11.95
CA THR A 212 24.06 -1.48 -11.72
C THR A 212 25.00 -1.77 -10.55
N GLY A 213 24.94 -2.99 -9.99
CA GLY A 213 25.78 -3.43 -8.87
C GLY A 213 25.21 -3.15 -7.48
N TYR A 214 24.04 -2.52 -7.40
CA TYR A 214 23.29 -2.38 -6.16
C TYR A 214 22.41 -3.60 -5.87
N GLU A 215 21.87 -3.65 -4.66
CA GLU A 215 20.98 -4.71 -4.20
C GLU A 215 19.68 -4.11 -3.63
N ASN A 216 18.59 -4.88 -3.72
CA ASN A 216 17.29 -4.52 -3.16
C ASN A 216 17.04 -5.26 -1.86
N TYR A 217 16.39 -4.58 -0.92
CA TYR A 217 16.17 -5.10 0.42
C TYR A 217 14.73 -4.94 0.91
N TYR A 218 14.40 -5.77 1.89
CA TYR A 218 13.19 -5.70 2.69
C TYR A 218 13.60 -5.37 4.12
N VAL A 219 12.99 -4.34 4.71
CA VAL A 219 13.21 -3.94 6.10
C VAL A 219 11.92 -4.16 6.91
N PRO A 220 11.96 -4.79 8.09
CA PRO A 220 10.77 -5.16 8.85
C PRO A 220 10.14 -3.99 9.64
N SER A 221 10.13 -2.78 9.07
CA SER A 221 9.39 -1.62 9.60
C SER A 221 7.98 -1.60 9.03
N SER A 222 6.95 -1.36 9.85
CA SER A 222 5.54 -1.62 9.47
C SER A 222 4.84 -0.39 8.89
N ILE A 223 4.03 -0.56 7.83
CA ILE A 223 3.04 0.42 7.33
C ILE A 223 1.71 -0.28 7.04
N ILE A 224 0.60 0.45 6.98
CA ILE A 224 -0.64 -0.04 6.35
C ILE A 224 -0.60 0.30 4.87
N HIS A 225 -1.11 -0.62 4.05
CA HIS A 225 -1.51 -0.34 2.67
C HIS A 225 -2.94 -0.86 2.46
N TYR A 226 -3.90 0.05 2.26
CA TYR A 226 -5.34 -0.26 2.19
C TYR A 226 -5.75 -1.05 0.92
N LYS A 227 -4.83 -1.20 -0.05
CA LYS A 227 -4.84 -2.19 -1.13
C LYS A 227 -6.19 -2.38 -1.85
N GLY A 228 -6.50 -1.52 -2.81
CA GLY A 228 -7.63 -1.71 -3.75
C GLY A 228 -8.55 -0.52 -3.84
N GLU A 229 -8.36 0.46 -2.97
CA GLU A 229 -9.13 1.70 -2.96
C GLU A 229 -8.76 2.59 -4.16
N SER A 230 -7.48 2.67 -4.52
CA SER A 230 -7.04 3.35 -5.75
C SER A 230 -7.21 2.53 -7.03
N THR A 231 -7.59 1.23 -6.96
CA THR A 231 -7.90 0.44 -8.16
C THR A 231 -8.89 -0.70 -7.93
N LYS A 232 -10.02 -0.63 -8.63
CA LYS A 232 -11.03 -1.70 -8.70
C LYS A 232 -10.47 -2.92 -9.45
N LYS A 233 -9.88 -3.87 -8.71
CA LYS A 233 -9.20 -5.09 -9.20
C LYS A 233 -10.07 -6.04 -10.05
N GLU A 234 -11.39 -5.88 -10.02
CA GLU A 234 -12.32 -6.69 -10.83
C GLU A 234 -12.67 -6.06 -12.18
N SER A 235 -12.19 -4.85 -12.46
CA SER A 235 -12.46 -4.19 -13.74
C SER A 235 -11.66 -4.84 -14.88
N PHE A 236 -12.27 -4.94 -16.06
CA PHE A 236 -11.58 -5.39 -17.27
C PHE A 236 -10.32 -4.55 -17.56
N LYS A 237 -10.38 -3.25 -17.28
CA LYS A 237 -9.25 -2.33 -17.40
C LYS A 237 -8.06 -2.76 -16.53
N TYR A 238 -8.30 -3.11 -15.25
CA TYR A 238 -7.25 -3.63 -14.37
C TYR A 238 -6.58 -4.87 -14.94
N VAL A 239 -7.38 -5.85 -15.37
CA VAL A 239 -6.87 -7.10 -15.94
C VAL A 239 -6.01 -6.79 -17.16
N TYR A 240 -6.52 -6.00 -18.10
CA TYR A 240 -5.80 -5.62 -19.30
C TYR A 240 -4.46 -4.92 -18.97
N THR A 241 -4.48 -3.87 -18.14
CA THR A 241 -3.27 -3.12 -17.77
C THR A 241 -2.22 -3.99 -17.10
N PHE A 242 -2.62 -4.88 -16.19
CA PHE A 242 -1.69 -5.81 -15.54
C PHE A 242 -1.00 -6.73 -16.54
N TYR A 243 -1.75 -7.30 -17.49
CA TYR A 243 -1.18 -8.22 -18.45
C TYR A 243 -0.38 -7.53 -19.55
N ASP A 244 -0.78 -6.33 -19.96
CA ASP A 244 0.02 -5.49 -20.87
C ASP A 244 1.39 -5.19 -20.27
N ALA A 245 1.44 -4.81 -18.99
CA ALA A 245 2.68 -4.65 -18.24
C ALA A 245 3.55 -5.92 -18.26
N MET A 246 2.96 -7.11 -18.05
CA MET A 246 3.72 -8.37 -18.13
C MET A 246 4.27 -8.62 -19.54
N VAL A 247 3.51 -8.29 -20.59
CA VAL A 247 3.98 -8.43 -21.98
C VAL A 247 5.15 -7.49 -22.27
N ILE A 248 5.07 -6.22 -21.85
CA ILE A 248 6.17 -5.25 -22.00
C ILE A 248 7.43 -5.78 -21.29
N PHE A 249 7.29 -6.21 -20.04
CA PHE A 249 8.40 -6.74 -19.25
C PHE A 249 9.08 -7.94 -19.91
N PHE A 250 8.30 -8.92 -20.39
CA PHE A 250 8.85 -10.13 -21.04
C PHE A 250 9.47 -9.83 -22.39
N LYS A 251 8.92 -8.90 -23.18
CA LYS A 251 9.55 -8.47 -24.44
C LYS A 251 10.93 -7.86 -24.21
N LYS A 252 11.07 -7.06 -23.14
CA LYS A 252 12.30 -6.34 -22.81
C LYS A 252 13.38 -7.24 -22.23
N HIS A 253 13.02 -8.11 -21.28
CA HIS A 253 13.99 -8.88 -20.49
C HIS A 253 14.10 -10.36 -20.90
N PHE A 254 13.15 -10.87 -21.69
CA PHE A 254 13.11 -12.27 -22.16
C PHE A 254 12.66 -12.39 -23.63
N PRO A 255 13.34 -11.72 -24.59
CA PRO A 255 12.87 -11.62 -25.97
C PRO A 255 12.64 -13.00 -26.63
N HIS A 256 13.48 -13.99 -26.33
CA HIS A 256 13.37 -15.36 -26.87
C HIS A 256 12.11 -16.12 -26.42
N TYR A 257 11.54 -15.78 -25.27
CA TYR A 257 10.31 -16.39 -24.73
C TYR A 257 9.07 -15.52 -24.99
N SER A 258 9.25 -14.31 -25.49
CA SER A 258 8.22 -13.28 -25.53
C SER A 258 6.99 -13.69 -26.34
N LEU A 259 7.15 -14.37 -27.48
CA LEU A 259 6.05 -14.80 -28.34
C LEU A 259 5.17 -15.86 -27.66
N VAL A 260 5.80 -16.95 -27.19
CA VAL A 260 5.11 -18.06 -26.51
C VAL A 260 4.48 -17.58 -25.21
N PHE A 261 5.21 -16.76 -24.43
CA PHE A 261 4.69 -16.18 -23.21
C PHE A 261 3.49 -15.26 -23.48
N SER A 262 3.58 -14.37 -24.47
CA SER A 262 2.48 -13.47 -24.84
C SER A 262 1.23 -14.23 -25.25
N LEU A 263 1.38 -15.33 -26.01
CA LEU A 263 0.27 -16.21 -26.38
C LEU A 263 -0.35 -16.88 -25.14
N SER A 264 0.48 -17.44 -24.26
CA SER A 264 0.01 -18.08 -23.03
C SER A 264 -0.72 -17.10 -22.08
N VAL A 265 -0.20 -15.88 -21.95
CA VAL A 265 -0.82 -14.80 -21.19
C VAL A 265 -2.19 -14.46 -21.75
N LYS A 266 -2.32 -14.30 -23.08
CA LYS A 266 -3.61 -14.06 -23.73
C LYS A 266 -4.61 -15.18 -23.43
N VAL A 267 -4.19 -16.45 -23.52
CA VAL A 267 -5.06 -17.59 -23.17
C VAL A 267 -5.53 -17.51 -21.72
N VAL A 268 -4.63 -17.20 -20.77
CA VAL A 268 -4.99 -17.04 -19.35
C VAL A 268 -5.93 -15.85 -19.12
N ILE A 269 -5.75 -14.74 -19.84
CA ILE A 269 -6.68 -13.59 -19.80
C ILE A 269 -8.08 -14.02 -20.18
N TYR A 270 -8.23 -14.67 -21.33
CA TYR A 270 -9.54 -15.12 -21.81
C TYR A 270 -10.16 -16.16 -20.88
N LEU A 271 -9.36 -17.08 -20.34
CA LEU A 271 -9.83 -18.05 -19.35
C LEU A 271 -10.30 -17.35 -18.06
N ARG A 272 -9.55 -16.38 -17.53
CA ARG A 272 -9.96 -15.63 -16.34
C ARG A 272 -11.19 -14.77 -16.59
N ALA A 273 -11.28 -14.13 -17.76
CA ALA A 273 -12.46 -13.38 -18.17
C ALA A 273 -13.69 -14.30 -18.24
N LEU A 274 -13.56 -15.49 -18.85
CA LEU A 274 -14.61 -16.50 -18.89
C LEU A 274 -15.03 -16.95 -17.49
N VAL A 275 -14.07 -17.30 -16.62
CA VAL A 275 -14.35 -17.67 -15.22
C VAL A 275 -15.05 -16.53 -14.47
N ALA A 276 -14.66 -15.28 -14.69
CA ALA A 276 -15.29 -14.12 -14.07
C ALA A 276 -16.74 -13.93 -14.55
N VAL A 277 -17.01 -14.10 -15.86
CA VAL A 277 -18.36 -14.07 -16.43
C VAL A 277 -19.22 -15.20 -15.85
N LEU A 278 -18.69 -16.44 -15.81
CA LEU A 278 -19.38 -17.58 -15.22
C LEU A 278 -19.69 -17.36 -13.73
N ARG A 279 -18.73 -16.84 -12.96
CA ARG A 279 -18.95 -16.46 -11.56
C ARG A 279 -20.02 -15.39 -11.42
N ARG A 280 -20.04 -14.37 -12.28
CA ARG A 280 -21.05 -13.30 -12.26
C ARG A 280 -22.44 -13.84 -12.61
N MET A 281 -22.53 -14.80 -13.52
CA MET A 281 -23.78 -15.49 -13.85
C MET A 281 -24.28 -16.32 -12.66
N MET A 282 -23.39 -17.05 -11.97
CA MET A 282 -23.73 -17.79 -10.75
C MET A 282 -24.09 -16.88 -9.57
N SER A 283 -23.39 -15.76 -9.40
CA SER A 283 -23.61 -14.82 -8.30
C SER A 283 -24.88 -13.98 -8.46
N ARG A 284 -25.51 -13.94 -9.64
CA ARG A 284 -26.84 -13.32 -9.85
C ARG A 284 -27.93 -13.95 -8.99
N PHE A 285 -27.69 -15.17 -8.48
CA PHE A 285 -28.62 -15.89 -7.60
C PHE A 285 -28.24 -15.80 -6.11
N MET A 286 -27.12 -15.14 -5.76
CA MET A 286 -26.69 -14.96 -4.38
C MET A 286 -26.98 -13.53 -3.93
N LYS A 287 -28.00 -13.34 -3.09
CA LYS A 287 -28.14 -12.08 -2.33
C LYS A 287 -26.93 -11.95 -1.40
N LYS A 288 -26.01 -11.01 -1.69
CA LYS A 288 -25.00 -10.62 -0.70
C LYS A 288 -25.74 -10.00 0.48
N LYS A 289 -25.64 -10.61 1.66
CA LYS A 289 -26.11 -9.96 2.89
C LYS A 289 -25.35 -8.63 3.04
N PRO A 290 -26.03 -7.55 3.46
CA PRO A 290 -25.35 -6.30 3.77
C PRO A 290 -24.29 -6.59 4.84
N PHE A 291 -23.08 -6.06 4.62
CA PHE A 291 -22.01 -6.16 5.61
C PHE A 291 -22.37 -5.24 6.77
N GLU A 292 -22.52 -5.81 7.96
CA GLU A 292 -22.85 -5.06 9.16
C GLU A 292 -21.57 -4.62 9.87
N TYR A 293 -21.37 -3.31 9.97
CA TYR A 293 -20.24 -2.75 10.71
C TYR A 293 -20.51 -2.79 12.21
N ARG A 294 -19.59 -3.40 12.95
CA ARG A 294 -19.53 -3.39 14.42
C ARG A 294 -18.18 -2.81 14.83
N PHE A 295 -18.20 -1.63 15.43
CA PHE A 295 -17.00 -0.82 15.70
C PHE A 295 -16.64 -0.88 17.18
N LEU A 296 -15.37 -1.14 17.47
CA LEU A 296 -14.77 -0.84 18.76
C LEU A 296 -13.95 0.44 18.62
N VAL A 297 -14.44 1.56 19.17
CA VAL A 297 -13.86 2.90 18.99
C VAL A 297 -13.04 3.27 20.22
N LEU A 298 -11.75 3.58 20.01
CA LEU A 298 -10.81 4.05 21.02
C LEU A 298 -10.40 5.49 20.69
N GLY A 299 -10.66 6.42 21.60
CA GLY A 299 -10.26 7.82 21.42
C GLY A 299 -10.72 8.75 22.52
N GLY A 300 -10.47 10.05 22.33
CA GLY A 300 -10.94 11.10 23.24
C GLY A 300 -12.46 11.32 23.18
N GLU A 301 -13.02 11.99 24.20
CA GLU A 301 -14.47 12.22 24.31
C GLU A 301 -15.10 12.84 23.06
N LYS A 302 -14.41 13.80 22.42
CA LYS A 302 -14.86 14.43 21.19
C LYS A 302 -14.98 13.41 20.06
N THR A 303 -13.94 12.61 19.83
CA THR A 303 -13.92 11.55 18.82
C THR A 303 -15.04 10.54 19.04
N LEU A 304 -15.27 10.11 20.29
CA LEU A 304 -16.36 9.17 20.59
C LEU A 304 -17.73 9.74 20.24
N ARG A 305 -17.97 11.03 20.53
CA ARG A 305 -19.22 11.72 20.15
C ARG A 305 -19.36 11.86 18.64
N ASP A 306 -18.30 12.28 17.95
CA ASP A 306 -18.30 12.48 16.51
C ASP A 306 -18.55 11.16 15.77
N VAL A 307 -17.81 10.10 16.11
CA VAL A 307 -17.97 8.76 15.50
C VAL A 307 -19.36 8.18 15.80
N ARG A 308 -19.94 8.42 16.99
CA ARG A 308 -21.32 8.04 17.28
C ARG A 308 -22.31 8.74 16.35
N SER A 309 -22.18 10.05 16.17
CA SER A 309 -23.02 10.81 15.24
C SER A 309 -22.85 10.35 13.79
N ILE A 310 -21.63 9.99 13.37
CA ILE A 310 -21.38 9.41 12.04
C ILE A 310 -22.12 8.08 11.89
N CYS A 311 -22.03 7.19 12.89
CA CYS A 311 -22.74 5.90 12.85
C CYS A 311 -24.25 6.08 12.74
N GLU A 312 -24.83 7.00 13.53
CA GLU A 312 -26.26 7.33 13.51
C GLU A 312 -26.70 7.88 12.14
N ARG A 313 -25.98 8.88 11.60
CA ARG A 313 -26.31 9.50 10.30
C ARG A 313 -26.21 8.53 9.12
N ASN A 314 -25.31 7.55 9.22
CA ASN A 314 -25.12 6.53 8.19
C ASN A 314 -25.95 5.25 8.44
N ASN A 315 -26.86 5.26 9.41
CA ASN A 315 -27.70 4.11 9.79
C ASN A 315 -26.89 2.82 10.07
N LEU A 316 -25.73 2.96 10.71
CA LEU A 316 -24.91 1.83 11.14
C LEU A 316 -25.49 1.28 12.45
N GLN A 317 -26.32 0.25 12.34
CA GLN A 317 -27.09 -0.33 13.47
C GLN A 317 -26.34 -1.43 14.23
N GLY A 318 -25.07 -1.69 13.89
CA GLY A 318 -24.30 -2.75 14.54
C GLY A 318 -23.99 -2.43 16.01
N ARG A 319 -23.60 -3.45 16.78
CA ARG A 319 -23.15 -3.27 18.16
C ARG A 319 -21.81 -2.51 18.18
N HIS A 320 -21.89 -1.19 18.29
CA HIS A 320 -20.73 -0.31 18.46
C HIS A 320 -20.39 -0.14 19.94
N HIS A 321 -19.10 -0.10 20.27
CA HIS A 321 -18.59 0.12 21.62
C HIS A 321 -17.58 1.26 21.61
N TYR A 322 -17.68 2.16 22.60
CA TYR A 322 -16.92 3.42 22.64
C TYR A 322 -16.13 3.49 23.94
N VAL A 323 -14.81 3.57 23.83
CA VAL A 323 -13.88 3.52 24.96
C VAL A 323 -13.08 4.81 24.98
N LEU A 324 -13.16 5.53 26.10
CA LEU A 324 -12.29 6.68 26.34
C LEU A 324 -10.87 6.15 26.56
N ALA A 325 -10.02 6.35 25.57
CA ALA A 325 -8.69 5.76 25.53
C ALA A 325 -7.72 6.68 24.78
N GLY A 326 -6.48 6.69 25.23
CA GLY A 326 -5.36 7.30 24.54
C GLY A 326 -4.13 6.44 24.73
N GLU A 327 -3.07 6.70 23.97
CA GLU A 327 -1.88 5.85 23.97
C GLU A 327 -1.25 5.71 25.36
N LEU A 328 -1.24 6.78 26.18
CA LEU A 328 -0.67 6.74 27.54
C LEU A 328 -1.59 6.03 28.55
N SER A 329 -2.91 6.23 28.44
CA SER A 329 -3.88 5.66 29.39
C SER A 329 -4.23 4.20 29.06
N THR A 330 -4.08 3.79 27.81
CA THR A 330 -4.40 2.45 27.32
C THR A 330 -3.31 1.97 26.35
N PRO A 331 -2.08 1.70 26.84
CA PRO A 331 -0.92 1.41 26.00
C PRO A 331 -1.03 0.12 25.18
N GLU A 332 -1.84 -0.83 25.65
CA GLU A 332 -2.17 -2.08 24.95
C GLU A 332 -3.43 -1.95 24.06
N GLY A 333 -4.00 -0.75 23.97
CA GLY A 333 -5.20 -0.43 23.19
C GLY A 333 -6.31 -1.48 23.35
N HIS A 334 -6.84 -1.95 22.22
CA HIS A 334 -7.92 -2.94 22.20
C HIS A 334 -7.56 -4.33 22.75
N LEU A 335 -6.27 -4.67 22.89
CA LEU A 335 -5.84 -6.01 23.29
C LEU A 335 -6.03 -6.30 24.78
N ASN A 336 -6.23 -5.28 25.62
CA ASN A 336 -6.33 -5.43 27.07
C ASN A 336 -7.56 -4.72 27.66
N LEU A 337 -8.69 -4.73 26.94
CA LEU A 337 -9.95 -4.13 27.40
C LEU A 337 -10.87 -5.11 28.13
N GLY A 338 -10.55 -6.41 28.13
CA GLY A 338 -11.45 -7.45 28.67
C GLY A 338 -12.75 -7.62 27.88
N LEU A 339 -12.78 -7.16 26.62
CA LEU A 339 -13.93 -7.26 25.73
C LEU A 339 -13.79 -8.45 24.78
N PRO A 340 -14.90 -9.10 24.38
CA PRO A 340 -14.90 -10.16 23.37
C PRO A 340 -14.66 -9.58 21.98
N LEU A 341 -13.40 -9.53 21.55
CA LEU A 341 -12.99 -8.84 20.33
C LEU A 341 -13.61 -9.43 19.05
N GLU A 342 -13.95 -10.71 19.06
CA GLU A 342 -14.67 -11.42 17.99
C GLU A 342 -16.06 -10.87 17.68
N GLU A 343 -16.67 -10.11 18.61
CA GLU A 343 -17.94 -9.45 18.36
C GLU A 343 -17.81 -8.25 17.41
N TYR A 344 -16.62 -7.71 17.23
CA TYR A 344 -16.38 -6.53 16.41
C TYR A 344 -15.85 -6.90 15.03
N THR A 345 -16.15 -6.06 14.06
CA THR A 345 -15.60 -6.17 12.69
C THR A 345 -14.38 -5.29 12.50
N HIS A 346 -14.30 -4.18 13.25
CA HIS A 346 -13.25 -3.19 13.11
C HIS A 346 -12.91 -2.56 14.46
N VAL A 347 -11.63 -2.23 14.62
CA VAL A 347 -11.14 -1.35 15.68
C VAL A 347 -10.88 0.03 15.09
N VAL A 348 -11.52 1.05 15.65
CA VAL A 348 -11.42 2.44 15.19
C VAL A 348 -10.51 3.21 16.15
N TYR A 349 -9.42 3.76 15.64
CA TYR A 349 -8.51 4.60 16.42
C TYR A 349 -8.67 6.08 16.09
N ASP A 350 -8.67 6.88 17.13
CA ASP A 350 -8.44 8.32 17.07
C ASP A 350 -6.95 8.61 16.79
N THR A 351 -6.64 9.13 15.60
CA THR A 351 -5.26 9.42 15.17
C THR A 351 -4.66 10.64 15.86
N ASP A 352 -5.46 11.38 16.64
CA ASP A 352 -4.99 12.46 17.50
C ASP A 352 -4.62 11.94 18.90
N SER A 353 -5.18 10.79 19.31
CA SER A 353 -4.94 10.16 20.63
C SER A 353 -3.95 8.98 20.61
N PHE A 354 -3.69 8.42 19.44
CA PHE A 354 -2.75 7.32 19.23
C PHE A 354 -1.78 7.63 18.09
N SER A 355 -0.48 7.36 18.31
CA SER A 355 0.51 7.40 17.24
C SER A 355 0.25 6.31 16.19
N ASN A 356 0.63 6.57 14.94
CA ASN A 356 0.49 5.60 13.86
C ASN A 356 1.32 4.35 14.15
N SER A 357 2.51 4.51 14.72
CA SER A 357 3.40 3.41 15.14
C SER A 357 2.72 2.51 16.18
N LYS A 358 1.99 3.11 17.13
CA LYS A 358 1.21 2.35 18.11
C LYS A 358 0.05 1.60 17.46
N ILE A 359 -0.71 2.26 16.60
CA ILE A 359 -1.82 1.65 15.85
C ILE A 359 -1.32 0.43 15.06
N LEU A 360 -0.23 0.59 14.31
CA LEU A 360 0.40 -0.48 13.53
C LEU A 360 0.81 -1.67 14.40
N THR A 361 1.47 -1.40 15.52
CA THR A 361 1.93 -2.44 16.47
C THR A 361 0.75 -3.22 17.05
N LEU A 362 -0.31 -2.52 17.45
CA LEU A 362 -1.51 -3.13 18.03
C LEU A 362 -2.26 -3.96 16.99
N LEU A 363 -2.37 -3.50 15.76
CA LEU A 363 -2.98 -4.25 14.67
C LEU A 363 -2.19 -5.49 14.29
N GLU A 364 -0.87 -5.38 14.16
CA GLU A 364 -0.02 -6.53 13.81
C GLU A 364 -0.14 -7.64 14.87
N ARG A 365 -0.16 -7.26 16.15
CA ARG A 365 -0.34 -8.20 17.27
C ARG A 365 -1.73 -8.84 17.30
N SER A 366 -2.77 -8.10 16.91
CA SER A 366 -4.14 -8.63 16.93
C SER A 366 -4.44 -9.55 15.76
N ALA A 367 -3.79 -9.36 14.61
CA ALA A 367 -4.04 -10.10 13.37
C ALA A 367 -3.79 -11.62 13.46
N GLU A 368 -3.00 -12.08 14.43
CA GLU A 368 -2.76 -13.52 14.66
C GLU A 368 -3.94 -14.23 15.33
N HIS A 369 -4.79 -13.47 16.04
CA HIS A 369 -5.87 -14.00 16.87
C HIS A 369 -7.25 -13.54 16.43
N TYR A 370 -7.36 -12.35 15.85
CA TYR A 370 -8.61 -11.69 15.53
C TYR A 370 -8.64 -11.21 14.07
N LYS A 371 -9.84 -11.19 13.48
CA LYS A 371 -10.07 -10.63 12.14
C LYS A 371 -10.72 -9.25 12.26
N LEU A 372 -9.95 -8.29 12.76
CA LEU A 372 -10.40 -6.91 12.94
C LEU A 372 -9.83 -6.03 11.84
N GLY A 373 -10.69 -5.34 11.11
CA GLY A 373 -10.26 -4.26 10.22
C GLY A 373 -9.89 -2.99 10.97
N LEU A 374 -9.00 -2.20 10.39
CA LEU A 374 -8.67 -0.87 10.86
C LEU A 374 -9.75 0.12 10.45
N GLY A 375 -10.23 0.88 11.42
CA GLY A 375 -10.81 2.19 11.20
C GLY A 375 -9.92 3.28 11.80
N THR A 376 -9.93 4.46 11.20
CA THR A 376 -9.25 5.63 11.73
C THR A 376 -10.16 6.84 11.65
N TYR A 377 -10.09 7.69 12.66
CA TYR A 377 -10.78 8.96 12.69
C TYR A 377 -9.79 10.08 13.04
N SER A 378 -9.92 11.21 12.35
CA SER A 378 -9.22 12.45 12.68
C SER A 378 -10.24 13.55 12.92
N SER A 379 -10.04 14.33 14.00
CA SER A 379 -10.91 15.46 14.31
C SER A 379 -10.78 16.61 13.30
N GLN A 380 -9.72 16.63 12.48
CA GLN A 380 -9.49 17.62 11.43
C GLN A 380 -10.35 17.37 10.20
N SER A 381 -10.39 16.12 9.72
CA SER A 381 -11.18 15.74 8.55
C SER A 381 -12.63 15.43 8.90
N LYS A 382 -12.89 15.00 10.15
CA LYS A 382 -14.17 14.48 10.64
C LYS A 382 -14.69 13.29 9.82
N VAL A 383 -13.77 12.54 9.22
CA VAL A 383 -14.10 11.36 8.42
C VAL A 383 -13.65 10.10 9.16
N LEU A 384 -14.55 9.13 9.26
CA LEU A 384 -14.21 7.77 9.64
C LEU A 384 -13.78 6.99 8.39
N ILE A 385 -12.51 6.61 8.34
CA ILE A 385 -11.90 5.87 7.23
C ILE A 385 -11.81 4.40 7.64
N THR A 386 -12.31 3.50 6.78
CA THR A 386 -12.08 2.05 6.87
C THR A 386 -11.56 1.55 5.52
N SER A 387 -11.05 0.31 5.46
CA SER A 387 -10.60 -0.27 4.18
C SER A 387 -11.69 -0.50 3.15
N GLN A 388 -12.97 -0.45 3.51
CA GLN A 388 -14.10 -0.77 2.63
C GLN A 388 -14.93 0.47 2.31
N GLN A 389 -14.94 1.45 3.21
CA GLN A 389 -15.86 2.58 3.13
C GLN A 389 -15.37 3.77 3.97
N LEU A 390 -15.74 4.95 3.50
CA LEU A 390 -15.57 6.22 4.19
C LEU A 390 -16.94 6.67 4.73
N PHE A 391 -16.99 7.19 5.95
CA PHE A 391 -18.21 7.69 6.59
C PHE A 391 -18.01 9.12 7.09
N GLN A 392 -19.03 9.97 6.90
CA GLN A 392 -19.02 11.40 7.26
C GLN A 392 -20.22 11.80 8.10
#